data_AF-A0A0C2GW30-F1
#
_entry.id   AF-A0A0C2GW30-F1
#
_cell.length_a   1.000
_cell.length_b   1.000
_cell.length_c   1.000
_cell.angle_alpha   90.00
_cell.angle_beta   90.00
_cell.angle_gamma   90.00
#
_symmetry.space_group_name_H-M   'P 1'
#
loop_
_entity.id
_entity.type
_entity.pdbx_description
1 polymer ?
#
loop_
_entity_poly.entity_id
_entity_poly.type
_entity_poly.pdbx_seq_one_letter_code
_entity_poly.pdbx_strand_id
1 'polypeptide(L)' 'MKPPSFQTLTSCHPVSEEKFKEEVANAVDLLYETDHLHYFFTDRDGTLKSYACSYPSSIQPAYSGVIQLLRENSR' A
#
# COMPACT_ATOMS: atom_id res chain seq x y z
N MET A 1 9.21 -11.98 11.22
CA MET A 1 7.79 -11.56 11.19
C MET A 1 7.21 -11.99 9.85
N LYS A 2 6.11 -12.75 9.84
CA LYS A 2 5.42 -13.17 8.61
C LYS A 2 4.60 -11.98 8.09
N PRO A 3 4.68 -11.61 6.80
CA PRO A 3 3.83 -10.55 6.26
C PRO A 3 2.36 -10.96 6.40
N PRO A 4 1.45 -10.00 6.68
CA PRO A 4 0.01 -10.28 6.69
C PRO A 4 -0.37 -10.89 5.34
N SER A 5 -1.08 -12.01 5.38
CA SER A 5 -1.60 -12.63 4.16
C SER A 5 -2.68 -11.73 3.56
N PHE A 6 -2.92 -11.86 2.25
CA PHE A 6 -3.99 -11.15 1.53
C PHE A 6 -5.31 -11.14 2.32
N GLN A 7 -5.66 -12.28 2.94
CA GLN A 7 -6.84 -12.45 3.79
C GLN A 7 -6.91 -11.49 4.99
N THR A 8 -5.78 -11.14 5.61
CA THR A 8 -5.75 -10.23 6.76
C THR A 8 -6.08 -8.79 6.36
N LEU A 9 -5.75 -8.36 5.13
CA LEU A 9 -6.05 -7.02 4.65
C LEU A 9 -7.49 -6.91 4.12
N THR A 10 -8.00 -7.98 3.49
CA THR A 10 -9.38 -8.04 3.00
C THR A 10 -10.40 -7.81 4.13
N SER A 11 -10.19 -8.40 5.31
CA SER A 11 -11.10 -8.27 6.46
C SER A 11 -11.17 -6.88 7.09
N CYS A 12 -10.25 -5.98 6.73
CA CYS A 12 -10.15 -4.62 7.30
C CYS A 12 -10.70 -3.55 6.35
N HIS A 13 -11.25 -3.93 5.21
CA HIS A 13 -11.78 -2.99 4.23
C HIS A 13 -13.09 -2.35 4.75
N PRO A 14 -13.27 -1.02 4.66
CA PRO A 14 -14.42 -0.34 5.25
C PRO A 14 -15.76 -0.60 4.53
N VAL A 15 -15.74 -1.11 3.30
CA VAL A 15 -16.96 -1.33 2.47
C VAL A 15 -17.35 -2.80 2.44
N SER A 16 -16.60 -3.64 1.72
CA SER A 16 -16.77 -5.10 1.69
C SER A 16 -15.52 -5.80 1.16
N GLU A 17 -15.46 -7.13 1.29
CA GLU A 17 -14.38 -7.95 0.75
C GLU A 17 -14.39 -8.03 -0.78
N GLU A 18 -15.57 -8.00 -1.39
CA GLU A 18 -15.75 -8.03 -2.84
C GLU A 18 -15.22 -6.74 -3.47
N LYS A 19 -15.52 -5.59 -2.87
CA LYS A 19 -15.01 -4.30 -3.32
C LYS A 19 -13.48 -4.21 -3.19
N PHE A 20 -12.91 -4.75 -2.11
CA PHE A 20 -11.46 -4.84 -1.96
C PHE A 20 -10.81 -5.62 -3.11
N LYS A 21 -11.37 -6.76 -3.50
CA LYS A 21 -10.83 -7.58 -4.60
C LYS A 21 -10.89 -6.86 -5.95
N GLU A 22 -12.00 -6.17 -6.23
CA GLU A 22 -12.18 -5.37 -7.44
C GLU A 22 -11.16 -4.23 -7.51
N GLU A 23 -11.01 -3.46 -6.42
CA GLU A 23 -10.07 -2.34 -6.34
C GLU A 23 -8.61 -2.79 -6.47
N VAL A 24 -8.25 -3.92 -5.83
CA VAL A 24 -6.92 -4.50 -5.95
C VAL A 24 -6.63 -4.96 -7.38
N ALA A 25 -7.59 -5.60 -8.05
CA ALA A 25 -7.40 -6.03 -9.45
C ALA A 25 -7.12 -4.82 -10.36
N ASN A 26 -7.94 -3.77 -10.26
CA ASN A 26 -7.76 -2.55 -11.03
C ASN A 26 -6.42 -1.86 -10.74
N ALA A 27 -5.99 -1.83 -9.48
CA ALA A 27 -4.70 -1.25 -9.11
C ALA A 27 -3.51 -2.06 -9.65
N VAL A 28 -3.61 -3.39 -9.67
CA VAL A 28 -2.58 -4.28 -10.25
C VAL A 28 -2.47 -4.06 -11.75
N ASP A 29 -3.60 -3.96 -12.45
CA ASP A 29 -3.62 -3.71 -13.90
C ASP A 29 -2.95 -2.37 -14.22
N LEU A 30 -3.27 -1.31 -13.47
CA LEU A 30 -2.64 0.01 -13.63
C LEU A 30 -1.12 -0.06 -13.41
N LEU A 31 -0.66 -0.81 -12.40
CA LEU A 31 0.77 -0.97 -12.14
C LEU A 31 1.49 -1.66 -13.31
N TYR A 32 0.91 -2.72 -13.88
CA TYR A 32 1.46 -3.39 -15.06
C TYR A 32 1.45 -2.50 -16.30
N GLU A 33 0.40 -1.71 -16.52
CA GLU A 33 0.36 -0.73 -17.60
C GLU A 33 1.48 0.30 -17.45
N THR A 34 1.78 0.73 -16.22
CA THR A 34 2.81 1.73 -15.91
C THR A 34 4.22 1.17 -15.69
N ASP A 35 4.46 -0.13 -15.88
CA ASP A 35 5.76 -0.78 -15.62
C ASP A 35 6.92 -0.19 -16.45
N HIS A 36 6.59 0.46 -17.57
CA HIS A 36 7.55 1.17 -18.42
C HIS A 36 7.98 2.55 -17.87
N LEU A 37 7.38 3.02 -16.77
CA LEU A 37 7.71 4.30 -16.13
C LEU A 37 8.80 4.11 -15.08
N HIS A 38 9.88 4.89 -15.20
CA HIS A 38 11.01 4.83 -14.26
C HIS A 38 10.77 5.57 -12.93
N TYR A 39 9.74 6.41 -12.84
CA TYR A 39 9.49 7.25 -11.68
C TYR A 39 8.05 7.08 -11.17
N PHE A 40 7.93 6.76 -9.89
CA PHE A 40 6.67 6.66 -9.18
C PHE A 40 6.62 7.69 -8.05
N PHE A 41 5.73 8.67 -8.16
CA PHE A 41 5.50 9.68 -7.14
C PHE A 41 4.23 9.35 -6.39
N THR A 42 4.30 9.32 -5.06
CA THR A 42 3.16 9.02 -4.20
C THR A 42 3.23 9.84 -2.92
N ASP A 43 2.06 10.22 -2.43
CA ASP A 43 1.91 10.79 -1.10
C ASP A 43 1.99 9.69 -0.02
N ARG A 44 2.18 10.08 1.25
CA ARG A 44 2.39 9.16 2.37
C ARG A 44 1.11 8.88 3.15
N ASP A 45 0.57 9.89 3.83
CA ASP A 45 -0.56 9.74 4.75
C ASP A 45 -1.88 9.81 3.98
N GLY A 46 -2.64 8.72 3.99
CA GLY A 46 -3.87 8.55 3.20
C GLY A 46 -3.67 7.79 1.89
N THR A 47 -2.43 7.67 1.40
CA THR A 47 -2.11 6.95 0.14
C THR A 47 -1.35 5.65 0.40
N LEU A 48 -0.12 5.71 0.93
CA LEU A 48 0.66 4.50 1.28
C LEU A 48 0.45 4.01 2.71
N LYS A 49 -0.03 4.88 3.59
CA LYS A 49 -0.31 4.59 5.00
C LYS A 49 -1.66 5.18 5.36
N SER A 50 -2.56 4.38 5.92
CA SER A 50 -3.83 4.89 6.42
C SER A 50 -3.60 6.04 7.41
N TYR A 51 -4.47 7.05 7.36
CA TYR A 51 -4.43 8.19 8.27
C TYR A 51 -4.33 7.76 9.74
N ALA A 52 -3.58 8.53 10.53
CA ALA A 52 -3.47 8.36 11.97
C ALA A 52 -4.02 9.59 12.69
N CYS A 53 -4.61 9.40 13.87
CA CYS A 53 -5.16 10.48 14.67
C CYS A 53 -4.09 11.41 15.28
N SER A 54 -2.80 11.02 15.21
CA SER A 54 -1.69 11.90 15.55
C SER A 54 -0.44 11.54 14.75
N TYR A 55 0.30 12.56 14.30
CA TYR A 55 1.51 12.39 13.49
C TYR A 55 2.62 11.57 14.19
N PRO A 56 2.89 11.75 15.51
CA PRO A 56 3.87 10.93 16.23
C PRO A 56 3.52 9.44 16.28
N SER A 57 2.22 9.11 16.18
CA SER A 57 1.71 7.73 16.14
C SER A 57 1.55 7.18 14.72
N SER A 58 1.88 7.94 13.67
CA SER A 58 1.81 7.49 12.26
C SER A 58 3.01 6.59 11.92
N ILE A 59 3.03 5.41 12.56
CA ILE A 59 4.05 4.38 12.38
C ILE A 59 3.62 3.48 11.21
N GLN A 60 4.49 3.34 10.22
CA GLN A 60 4.24 2.51 9.05
C GLN A 60 4.44 1.03 9.40
N PRO A 61 3.44 0.17 9.14
CA PRO A 61 3.58 -1.25 9.42
C PRO A 61 4.56 -1.90 8.43
N ALA A 62 5.30 -2.90 8.93
CA ALA A 62 6.44 -3.51 8.23
C ALA A 62 6.11 -4.04 6.81
N TYR A 63 4.89 -4.51 6.58
CA TYR A 63 4.47 -5.02 5.25
C TYR A 63 4.45 -3.94 4.18
N SER A 64 4.08 -2.70 4.54
CA SER A 64 4.07 -1.55 3.64
C SER A 64 5.44 -0.85 3.57
N GLY A 65 6.32 -1.12 4.54
CA GLY A 65 7.66 -0.52 4.63
C GLY A 65 8.59 -0.95 3.50
N VAL A 66 8.38 -2.12 2.89
CA VAL A 66 9.21 -2.63 1.79
C VAL A 66 9.19 -1.71 0.57
N ILE A 67 8.03 -1.12 0.27
CA ILE A 67 7.87 -0.15 -0.83
C ILE A 67 8.64 1.14 -0.53
N GLN A 68 8.64 1.57 0.73
CA GLN A 68 9.39 2.76 1.15
C GLN A 68 10.91 2.50 1.22
N LEU A 69 11.33 1.29 1.58
CA LEU A 69 12.75 0.90 1.60
C LEU A 69 13.35 0.74 0.21
N LEU A 70 12.56 0.36 -0.81
CA LEU A 70 12.97 0.39 -2.22
C LEU A 70 13.37 1.81 -2.67
N ARG A 71 12.72 2.86 -2.12
CA ARG A 71 13.09 4.26 -2.35
C ARG A 71 14.45 4.62 -1.75
N GLU A 72 14.76 4.11 -0.58
CA GLU A 72 15.95 4.52 0.19
C GLU A 72 17.23 3.83 -0.29
N ASN A 73 17.12 2.62 -0.87
CA ASN A 73 18.22 1.89 -1.50
C ASN A 73 18.50 2.29 -2.97
N SER A 74 17.68 3.17 -3.57
CA SER A 74 17.91 3.69 -4.93
C SER A 74 18.73 4.99 -4.94
N ARG A 75 19.53 5.24 -3.90
CA ARG A 75 20.47 6.37 -3.79
C ARG A 75 21.91 5.88 -3.77
#